data_AF-A0A954V7H1-F1
#
_entry.id   AF-A0A954V7H1-F1
#
_cell.length_a   1.000
_cell.length_b   1.000
_cell.length_c   1.000
_cell.angle_alpha   90.00
_cell.angle_beta   90.00
_cell.angle_gamma   90.00
#
_symmetry.space_group_name_H-M   'P 1'
#
loop_
_entity.id
_entity.type
_entity.pdbx_description
1 polymer ?
#
loop_
_entity_poly.entity_id
_entity_poly.type
_entity_poly.pdbx_seq_one_letter_code
_entity_poly.pdbx_strand_id
1 'polypeptide(L)'
;FAAGFFTVAQFSFWGNYIPRVFPLHLRGTGEGFAANIGGRILGTAAAWFTISLSQSSPPDAGKIATMSAFVAGAYALVGTVLTFFLPEPASEDLPE
;
A
#
# COMPACT_ATOMS: atom_id res chain seq x y z
N PHE A 1 -5.82 6.76 16.95
CA PHE A 1 -5.78 7.95 16.08
C PHE A 1 -4.67 7.85 15.04
N ALA A 2 -3.38 7.88 15.40
CA ALA A 2 -2.26 7.86 14.44
C ALA A 2 -2.28 6.67 13.46
N ALA A 3 -2.47 5.44 13.94
CA ALA A 3 -2.58 4.26 13.07
C ALA A 3 -3.71 4.40 12.05
N GLY A 4 -4.89 4.85 12.48
CA GLY A 4 -6.02 5.13 11.60
C GLY A 4 -5.72 6.23 10.57
N PHE A 5 -5.05 7.30 10.98
CA PHE A 5 -4.61 8.36 10.05
C PHE A 5 -3.69 7.81 8.96
N PHE A 6 -2.63 7.08 9.32
CA PHE A 6 -1.69 6.53 8.34
C PHE A 6 -2.33 5.48 7.43
N THR A 7 -3.19 4.61 7.96
CA THR A 7 -3.90 3.61 7.14
C THR A 7 -4.88 4.27 6.17
N VAL A 8 -5.70 5.21 6.66
CA VAL A 8 -6.70 5.89 5.82
C VAL A 8 -6.03 6.77 4.77
N ALA A 9 -4.99 7.52 5.11
CA ALA A 9 -4.26 8.36 4.16
C ALA A 9 -3.70 7.53 2.99
N GLN A 10 -3.13 6.36 3.27
CA GLN A 10 -2.58 5.49 2.22
C GLN A 10 -3.68 4.92 1.30
N PHE A 11 -4.82 4.51 1.86
CA PHE A 11 -5.97 4.04 1.07
C PHE A 11 -6.61 5.16 0.24
N SER A 12 -6.70 6.38 0.80
CA SER A 12 -7.20 7.55 0.08
C SER A 12 -6.28 7.94 -1.07
N PHE A 13 -4.95 7.86 -0.88
CA PHE A 13 -3.97 8.09 -1.94
C PHE A 13 -4.16 7.08 -3.09
N TRP A 14 -4.25 5.79 -2.76
CA TRP A 14 -4.45 4.75 -3.77
C TRP A 14 -5.78 4.90 -4.52
N GLY A 15 -6.88 5.17 -3.83
CA GLY A 15 -8.21 5.25 -4.45
C GLY A 15 -8.50 6.55 -5.20
N ASN A 16 -7.86 7.67 -4.84
CA ASN A 16 -8.17 8.98 -5.43
C ASN A 16 -7.05 9.56 -6.29
N TYR A 17 -5.78 9.29 -5.98
CA TYR A 17 -4.64 9.96 -6.61
C TYR A 17 -3.98 9.11 -7.70
N ILE A 18 -3.64 7.85 -7.41
CA ILE A 18 -2.98 6.95 -8.39
C ILE A 18 -3.72 6.84 -9.73
N PRO A 19 -5.05 6.70 -9.79
CA PRO A 19 -5.78 6.64 -11.05
C PRO A 19 -5.58 7.89 -11.92
N ARG A 20 -5.38 9.05 -11.29
CA ARG A 20 -5.21 10.33 -11.98
C ARG A 20 -3.82 10.51 -12.58
N VAL A 21 -2.85 9.69 -12.19
CA VAL A 21 -1.52 9.66 -12.80
C VAL A 21 -1.58 9.03 -14.21
N PHE A 22 -2.59 8.19 -14.47
CA PHE A 22 -2.79 7.58 -15.78
C PHE A 22 -3.66 8.48 -16.68
N PRO A 23 -3.38 8.53 -18.00
CA PRO A 23 -4.24 9.23 -18.96
C PRO A 23 -5.68 8.72 -18.90
N LEU A 24 -6.66 9.59 -19.12
CA LEU A 24 -8.10 9.27 -19.02
C LEU A 24 -8.50 7.97 -19.73
N HIS A 25 -7.98 7.73 -20.94
CA HIS A 25 -8.31 6.55 -21.75
C HIS A 25 -7.63 5.25 -21.29
N LEU A 26 -6.64 5.32 -20.38
CA LEU A 26 -5.95 4.16 -19.77
C LEU A 26 -6.17 4.06 -18.25
N ARG A 27 -6.94 4.98 -17.65
CA ARG A 27 -7.16 5.05 -16.20
C ARG A 27 -7.68 3.74 -15.62
N GLY A 28 -8.69 3.14 -16.25
CA GLY A 28 -9.26 1.86 -15.78
C GLY A 28 -8.26 0.69 -15.86
N THR A 29 -7.39 0.67 -16.88
CA THR A 29 -6.33 -0.35 -17.00
C THR A 29 -5.24 -0.14 -15.94
N GLY A 30 -4.85 1.11 -15.68
CA GLY A 30 -3.89 1.47 -14.63
C GLY A 30 -4.41 1.14 -13.23
N GLU A 31 -5.67 1.45 -12.93
CA GLU A 31 -6.35 1.04 -11.69
C GLU A 31 -6.36 -0.49 -11.53
N GLY A 32 -6.74 -1.21 -12.58
CA GLY A 32 -6.74 -2.67 -12.58
C GLY A 32 -5.35 -3.25 -12.31
N PHE A 33 -4.30 -2.71 -12.93
CA PHE A 33 -2.93 -3.13 -12.67
C PHE A 33 -2.51 -2.86 -11.22
N ALA A 34 -2.76 -1.65 -10.71
CA ALA A 34 -2.45 -1.28 -9.33
C ALA A 34 -3.18 -2.18 -8.31
N ALA A 35 -4.45 -2.52 -8.57
CA ALA A 35 -5.22 -3.42 -7.71
C ALA A 35 -4.69 -4.86 -7.73
N ASN A 36 -4.36 -5.39 -8.91
CA ASN A 36 -3.90 -6.77 -9.03
C ASN A 36 -2.46 -6.94 -8.55
N ILE A 37 -1.53 -6.09 -8.96
CA ILE A 37 -0.14 -6.20 -8.54
C ILE A 37 0.04 -5.74 -7.10
N GLY A 38 -0.45 -4.54 -6.76
CA GLY A 38 -0.34 -3.99 -5.41
C GLY A 38 -1.14 -4.80 -4.39
N GLY A 39 -2.45 -4.92 -4.61
CA GLY A 39 -3.34 -5.59 -3.67
C GLY A 39 -3.13 -7.10 -3.59
N ARG A 40 -3.13 -7.80 -4.74
CA ARG A 40 -3.15 -9.28 -4.74
C ARG A 40 -1.78 -9.90 -4.70
N ILE A 41 -0.78 -9.36 -5.40
CA ILE A 41 0.57 -9.95 -5.39
C ILE A 41 1.36 -9.45 -4.19
N LEU A 42 1.58 -8.14 -4.09
CA LEU A 42 2.39 -7.57 -3.01
C LEU A 42 1.72 -7.73 -1.64
N GLY A 43 0.39 -7.59 -1.55
CA GLY A 43 -0.36 -7.85 -0.33
C GLY A 43 -0.28 -9.30 0.16
N THR A 44 -0.39 -10.27 -0.75
CA THR A 44 -0.23 -11.69 -0.39
C THR A 44 1.21 -12.01 0.03
N ALA A 45 2.21 -11.40 -0.62
CA ALA A 45 3.60 -11.54 -0.20
C ALA A 45 3.83 -10.97 1.22
N ALA A 46 3.22 -9.82 1.55
CA ALA A 46 3.31 -9.23 2.89
C ALA A 46 2.71 -10.16 3.96
N ALA A 47 1.58 -10.80 3.66
CA ALA A 47 0.96 -11.80 4.54
C ALA A 47 1.89 -13.02 4.74
N TRP A 48 2.49 -13.52 3.66
CA TRP A 48 3.46 -14.61 3.73
C TRP A 48 4.68 -14.26 4.59
N PHE A 49 5.30 -13.10 4.36
CA PHE A 49 6.43 -12.62 5.17
C PHE A 49 6.07 -12.47 6.65
N THR A 50 4.91 -11.90 6.95
CA THR A 50 4.45 -11.73 8.34
C THR A 50 4.32 -13.07 9.04
N ILE A 51 3.70 -14.05 8.39
CA ILE A 51 3.51 -15.39 8.95
C ILE A 51 4.86 -16.08 9.13
N SER A 52 5.71 -16.10 8.08
CA SER A 52 7.02 -16.76 8.13
C SER A 52 7.94 -16.17 9.19
N LEU A 53 8.00 -14.84 9.34
CA LEU A 53 8.86 -14.19 10.32
C LEU A 53 8.34 -14.32 11.76
N SER A 54 7.03 -14.44 11.93
CA SER A 54 6.41 -14.62 13.25
C SER A 54 6.39 -16.07 13.74
N GLN A 55 6.81 -17.04 12.93
CA GLN A 55 6.88 -18.45 13.33
C GLN A 55 7.67 -18.61 14.64
N SER A 56 7.04 -19.26 15.61
CA SER A 56 7.58 -19.53 16.94
C SER A 56 6.97 -20.81 17.50
N SER A 57 7.79 -21.58 18.25
CA SER A 57 7.36 -22.74 19.01
C SER A 57 7.89 -22.60 20.44
N PRO A 58 7.03 -22.44 21.47
CA PRO A 58 5.57 -22.35 21.38
C PRO A 58 5.08 -21.06 20.67
N PRO A 59 3.80 -21.00 20.22
CA PRO A 59 3.25 -19.82 19.57
C PRO A 59 3.27 -18.58 20.48
N ASP A 60 3.85 -17.49 19.99
CA ASP A 60 3.96 -16.23 20.71
C ASP A 60 3.19 -15.10 20.00
N ALA A 61 2.10 -14.65 20.64
CA ALA A 61 1.28 -13.54 20.14
C ALA A 61 2.05 -12.20 20.09
N GLY A 62 2.98 -11.96 21.01
CA GLY A 62 3.82 -10.76 21.02
C GLY A 62 4.76 -10.73 19.83
N LYS A 63 5.33 -11.87 19.46
CA LYS A 63 6.16 -12.01 18.26
C LYS A 63 5.35 -11.76 16.98
N ILE A 64 4.13 -12.30 16.89
CA ILE A 64 3.22 -12.03 15.76
C ILE A 64 2.92 -10.53 15.65
N ALA A 65 2.54 -9.88 16.75
CA ALA A 65 2.24 -8.45 16.74
C ALA A 65 3.45 -7.61 16.30
N THR A 66 4.63 -7.94 16.81
CA THR A 66 5.88 -7.24 16.50
C THR A 66 6.25 -7.40 15.02
N MET A 67 6.24 -8.63 14.49
CA MET A 67 6.57 -8.88 13.08
C MET A 67 5.53 -8.28 12.14
N SER A 68 4.25 -8.31 12.50
CA SER A 68 3.18 -7.64 11.73
C SER A 68 3.41 -6.13 11.66
N ALA A 69 3.79 -5.51 12.78
CA ALA A 69 4.10 -4.08 12.82
C ALA A 69 5.33 -3.74 11.94
N PHE A 70 6.39 -4.56 11.99
CA PHE A 70 7.56 -4.36 11.14
C PHE A 70 7.25 -4.52 9.66
N VAL A 71 6.54 -5.58 9.26
CA VAL A 71 6.21 -5.82 7.84
C VAL A 71 5.27 -4.72 7.34
N ALA A 72 4.19 -4.41 8.07
CA ALA A 72 3.28 -3.33 7.68
C ALA A 72 4.00 -1.97 7.62
N GLY A 73 4.86 -1.68 8.60
CA GLY A 73 5.66 -0.46 8.64
C GLY A 73 6.64 -0.36 7.47
N ALA A 74 7.32 -1.45 7.12
CA ALA A 74 8.25 -1.49 5.98
C ALA A 74 7.52 -1.25 4.65
N TYR A 75 6.38 -1.91 4.44
CA TYR A 75 5.58 -1.69 3.23
C TYR A 75 5.02 -0.27 3.14
N ALA A 76 4.55 0.28 4.27
CA ALA A 76 4.11 1.67 4.33
C ALA A 76 5.25 2.64 4.01
N LEU A 77 6.43 2.46 4.63
CA LEU A 77 7.60 3.30 4.40
C LEU A 77 8.05 3.23 2.93
N VAL A 78 8.19 2.03 2.37
CA VAL A 78 8.58 1.85 0.96
C VAL A 78 7.54 2.49 0.05
N GLY A 79 6.24 2.28 0.30
CA GLY A 79 5.17 2.91 -0.47
C GLY A 79 5.22 4.44 -0.41
N THR A 80 5.44 5.03 0.76
CA THR A 80 5.62 6.47 0.94
C THR A 80 6.86 6.99 0.22
N VAL A 81 8.00 6.32 0.34
CA VAL A 81 9.25 6.72 -0.35
C VAL A 81 9.07 6.65 -1.87
N LEU A 82 8.48 5.57 -2.37
CA LEU A 82 8.20 5.41 -3.81
C LEU A 82 7.20 6.45 -4.34
N THR A 83 6.33 6.99 -3.47
CA THR A 83 5.39 8.04 -3.84
C THR A 83 6.08 9.34 -4.29
N PHE A 84 7.26 9.66 -3.77
CA PHE A 84 8.03 10.83 -4.22
C PHE A 84 8.54 10.71 -5.66
N PHE A 85 8.52 9.51 -6.23
CA PHE A 85 8.93 9.27 -7.61
C PHE A 85 7.73 9.21 -8.58
N LEU A 86 6.50 9.28 -8.07
CA LEU A 86 5.33 9.34 -8.92
C LEU A 86 5.22 10.73 -9.58
N PRO A 87 4.93 10.79 -10.89
CA PRO A 87 4.70 12.06 -11.56
C PRO A 87 3.40 12.69 -11.04
N GLU A 88 3.39 14.03 -10.96
CA GLU A 88 2.19 14.77 -10.60
C GLU A 88 1.09 14.59 -11.67
N PRO A 89 -0.18 14.39 -11.27
CA PRO A 89 -1.31 14.36 -12.19
C PRO A 89 -1.38 15.63 -13.03
N ALA A 90 -1.72 15.49 -14.32
CA ALA A 90 -1.93 16.64 -15.19
C ALA A 90 -3.08 17.52 -14.63
N SER A 91 -2.87 18.84 -14.60
CA SER A 91 -3.73 19.84 -13.97
C SER A 91 -5.18 19.86 -14.48
N GLU A 92 -5.45 19.28 -15.65
CA GLU A 92 -6.76 19.22 -16.28
C GLU A 92 -7.74 18.25 -15.58
N ASP A 93 -7.23 17.40 -14.66
CA ASP A 93 -7.98 16.41 -13.86
C ASP A 93 -8.15 16.82 -12.37
N LEU A 94 -7.79 18.04 -11.97
CA LEU A 94 -8.00 18.55 -10.62
C LEU A 94 -9.34 19.30 -10.53
N PRO A 95 -10.24 18.99 -9.57
CA PRO A 95 -11.35 19.89 -9.27
C PRO A 95 -10.77 21.22 -8.75
N GLU A 96 -11.24 22.35 -9.30
CA GLU A 96 -10.93 23.70 -8.79
C GLU A 96 -11.18 23.83 -7.28
#